data_AF-A0A7V9ZHE1-F1
#
_entry.id   AF-A0A7V9ZHE1-F1
#
_cell.length_a   1.000
_cell.length_b   1.000
_cell.length_c   1.000
_cell.angle_alpha   90.00
_cell.angle_beta   90.00
_cell.angle_gamma   90.00
#
_symmetry.space_group_name_H-M   'P 1'
#
loop_
_entity.id
_entity.type
_entity.pdbx_description
1 polymer ?
#
loop_
_entity_poly.entity_id
_entity_poly.type
_entity_poly.pdbx_seq_one_letter_code
_entity_poly.pdbx_strand_id
1 'polypeptide(L)'
;MTLFRPHRKGSVYVEFPLYAARLLANLTRQLIELLRDGEAAPQASADPLEAMLSVDGPREAPDDPALLRLLPNAHLDDDEAAAEFRRYTEGTLRDGKVADASVVLASLAPLEDDEVNDLEFVLDAAQVRAWMRCLTALRLTLAERLG
;
A
#
# COMPACT_ATOMS: atom_id res chain seq x y z
N MET A 1 21.03 4.09 13.49
CA MET A 1 20.37 5.32 12.95
C MET A 1 19.89 4.99 11.55
N THR A 2 18.64 5.27 11.16
CA THR A 2 18.20 4.95 9.79
C THR A 2 18.93 5.82 8.77
N LEU A 3 19.52 5.21 7.76
CA LEU A 3 20.31 5.88 6.74
C LEU A 3 19.91 5.42 5.35
N PHE A 4 19.60 6.39 4.48
CA PHE A 4 19.44 6.20 3.03
C PHE A 4 20.57 6.94 2.33
N ARG A 5 21.40 6.23 1.56
CA ARG A 5 22.52 6.83 0.83
C ARG A 5 22.40 6.54 -0.66
N PRO A 6 22.62 7.53 -1.54
CA PRO A 6 22.71 7.28 -2.98
C PRO A 6 23.75 6.20 -3.28
N HIS A 7 23.39 5.28 -4.17
CA HIS A 7 24.29 4.27 -4.69
C HIS A 7 24.35 4.37 -6.23
N ARG A 8 24.91 3.37 -6.92
CA ARG A 8 25.16 3.43 -8.37
C ARG A 8 23.85 3.39 -9.17
N LYS A 9 23.78 4.15 -10.28
CA LYS A 9 22.67 4.10 -11.27
C LYS A 9 21.26 4.26 -10.65
N GLY A 10 21.10 5.15 -9.67
CA GLY A 10 19.80 5.44 -9.05
C GLY A 10 19.32 4.39 -8.04
N SER A 11 20.18 3.43 -7.67
CA SER A 11 19.96 2.58 -6.49
C SER A 11 20.25 3.35 -5.20
N VAL A 12 19.73 2.85 -4.08
CA VAL A 12 19.92 3.42 -2.75
C VAL A 12 20.39 2.33 -1.82
N TYR A 13 21.48 2.58 -1.11
CA TYR A 13 21.90 1.74 0.00
C TYR A 13 21.15 2.16 1.26
N VAL A 14 20.65 1.18 2.00
CA VAL A 14 19.79 1.38 3.18
C VAL A 14 20.40 0.64 4.36
N GLU A 15 20.43 1.33 5.49
CA GLU A 15 20.86 0.79 6.79
C GLU A 15 19.75 1.12 7.81
N PHE A 16 19.21 0.08 8.45
CA PHE A 16 18.12 0.18 9.43
C PHE A 16 18.53 -0.50 10.73
N PRO A 17 18.33 0.11 11.91
CA PRO A 17 18.36 -0.67 13.13
C PRO A 17 17.21 -1.67 13.14
N LEU A 18 17.46 -2.86 13.70
CA LEU A 18 16.54 -4.01 13.61
C LEU A 18 15.13 -3.67 14.13
N TYR A 19 15.04 -2.90 15.22
CA TYR A 19 13.75 -2.46 15.78
C TYR A 19 12.95 -1.60 14.79
N ALA A 20 13.60 -0.72 14.02
CA ALA A 20 12.94 0.15 13.07
C ALA A 20 12.47 -0.63 11.84
N ALA A 21 13.26 -1.60 11.38
CA ALA A 21 12.85 -2.51 10.32
C ALA A 21 11.64 -3.36 10.74
N ARG A 22 11.62 -3.89 11.97
CA ARG A 22 10.48 -4.64 12.52
C ARG A 22 9.22 -3.78 12.65
N LEU A 23 9.36 -2.56 13.17
CA LEU A 23 8.25 -1.61 13.27
C LEU A 23 7.70 -1.28 11.87
N LEU A 24 8.57 -0.95 10.92
CA LEU A 24 8.16 -0.65 9.55
C LEU A 24 7.46 -1.83 8.88
N ALA A 25 7.97 -3.05 9.05
CA ALA A 25 7.34 -4.26 8.55
C ALA A 25 5.95 -4.47 9.17
N ASN A 26 5.80 -4.26 10.48
CA ASN A 26 4.51 -4.37 11.15
C ASN A 26 3.50 -3.35 10.62
N LEU A 27 3.88 -2.07 10.53
CA LEU A 27 3.04 -1.01 9.97
C LEU A 27 2.66 -1.27 8.51
N THR A 28 3.59 -1.81 7.72
CA THR A 28 3.33 -2.15 6.32
C THR A 28 2.34 -3.31 6.18
N ARG A 29 2.37 -4.31 7.06
CA ARG A 29 1.35 -5.37 7.10
C ARG A 29 -0.03 -4.82 7.47
N GLN A 30 -0.11 -3.96 8.49
CA GLN A 30 -1.36 -3.31 8.87
C GLN A 30 -1.95 -2.46 7.72
N LEU A 31 -1.08 -1.82 6.91
CA LEU A 31 -1.53 -1.08 5.72
C LEU A 31 -2.13 -2.03 4.67
N ILE A 32 -1.52 -3.19 4.44
CA ILE A 32 -2.05 -4.20 3.51
C ILE A 32 -3.40 -4.73 4.01
N GLU A 33 -3.51 -5.02 5.30
CA GLU A 33 -4.77 -5.45 5.93
C GLU A 33 -5.86 -4.39 5.72
N LEU A 34 -5.59 -3.12 6.04
CA LEU A 34 -6.51 -1.99 5.80
C LEU A 34 -6.95 -1.89 4.32
N LEU A 35 -6.01 -2.06 3.38
CA LEU A 35 -6.29 -1.97 1.95
C LEU A 35 -7.12 -3.15 1.42
N ARG A 36 -7.07 -4.32 2.08
CA ARG A 36 -7.83 -5.51 1.69
C ARG A 36 -9.19 -5.59 2.38
N ASP A 37 -9.27 -5.21 3.65
CA ASP A 37 -10.52 -5.24 4.43
C ASP A 37 -11.56 -4.24 3.91
N GLY A 38 -11.11 -3.15 3.28
CA GLY A 38 -11.98 -2.16 2.67
C GLY A 38 -12.60 -2.56 1.33
N GLU A 39 -12.33 -3.76 0.80
CA GLU A 39 -13.05 -4.29 -0.35
C GLU A 39 -14.37 -4.92 0.11
N ALA A 40 -15.49 -4.26 -0.21
CA ALA A 40 -16.80 -4.89 -0.03
C ALA A 40 -16.83 -6.22 -0.81
N ALA A 41 -17.23 -7.31 -0.14
CA ALA A 41 -17.23 -8.63 -0.75
C ALA A 41 -17.99 -8.57 -2.09
N PRO A 42 -17.41 -9.07 -3.20
CA PRO A 42 -18.09 -9.08 -4.48
C PRO A 42 -19.42 -9.83 -4.31
N GLN A 43 -20.51 -9.23 -4.78
CA GLN A 43 -21.79 -9.93 -4.87
C GLN A 43 -21.59 -11.01 -5.93
N ALA A 44 -21.24 -12.21 -5.50
CA ALA A 44 -21.00 -13.33 -6.41
C ALA A 44 -22.28 -13.58 -7.22
N SER A 45 -22.28 -13.22 -8.50
CA SER A 45 -23.34 -13.63 -9.41
C SER A 45 -23.37 -15.16 -9.47
N ALA A 46 -24.58 -15.71 -9.51
CA ALA A 46 -24.79 -17.14 -9.70
C ALA A 46 -24.42 -17.60 -11.13
N ASP A 47 -24.22 -16.67 -12.08
CA ASP A 47 -23.83 -16.96 -13.46
C ASP A 47 -22.29 -16.84 -13.65
N PRO A 48 -21.60 -17.94 -14.02
CA PRO A 48 -20.16 -17.93 -14.28
C PRO A 48 -19.70 -16.96 -15.37
N LEU A 49 -20.52 -16.69 -16.39
CA LEU A 49 -20.15 -15.77 -17.47
C LEU A 49 -20.29 -14.31 -17.02
N GLU A 50 -21.34 -14.00 -16.26
CA GLU A 50 -21.52 -12.68 -15.66
C GLU A 50 -20.41 -12.40 -14.64
N ALA A 51 -20.04 -13.37 -13.80
CA ALA A 51 -18.90 -13.24 -12.88
C ALA A 51 -17.56 -12.96 -13.59
N MET A 52 -17.39 -13.39 -14.85
CA MET A 52 -16.20 -13.11 -15.65
C MET A 52 -16.24 -11.76 -16.38
N LEU A 53 -17.42 -11.20 -16.61
CA LEU A 53 -17.64 -9.96 -17.37
C LEU A 53 -18.01 -8.76 -16.49
N SER A 54 -18.46 -9.00 -15.27
CA SER A 54 -18.80 -7.96 -14.31
C SER A 54 -17.55 -7.24 -13.87
N VAL A 55 -17.50 -5.94 -14.17
CA VAL A 55 -16.63 -5.02 -13.45
C VAL A 55 -17.37 -4.63 -12.18
N ASP A 56 -17.30 -5.51 -11.19
CA ASP A 56 -17.80 -5.23 -9.85
C ASP A 56 -16.69 -4.60 -9.03
N GLY A 57 -16.97 -3.41 -8.52
CA GLY A 57 -16.07 -2.61 -7.70
C GLY A 57 -16.89 -1.71 -6.78
N PRO A 58 -16.30 -1.19 -5.70
CA PRO A 58 -17.00 -0.37 -4.73
C PRO A 58 -17.58 0.88 -5.41
N ARG A 59 -18.86 1.15 -5.13
CA ARG A 59 -19.55 2.36 -5.61
C ARG A 59 -19.65 3.43 -4.53
N GLU A 60 -19.68 3.01 -3.28
CA GLU A 60 -19.67 3.90 -2.11
C GLU A 60 -18.23 4.23 -1.73
N ALA A 61 -18.02 5.40 -1.15
CA ALA A 61 -16.72 5.78 -0.62
C ALA A 61 -16.41 4.96 0.65
N PRO A 62 -15.14 4.65 0.94
CA PRO A 62 -14.78 3.98 2.19
C PRO A 62 -15.19 4.80 3.42
N ASP A 63 -15.71 4.14 4.45
CA ASP A 63 -16.02 4.79 5.74
C ASP A 63 -14.75 5.17 6.53
N ASP A 64 -13.65 4.43 6.33
CA ASP A 64 -12.38 4.69 7.01
C ASP A 64 -11.72 5.97 6.46
N PRO A 65 -11.48 6.99 7.30
CA PRO A 65 -10.87 8.25 6.86
C PRO A 65 -9.46 8.11 6.27
N ALA A 66 -8.69 7.11 6.70
CA ALA A 66 -7.38 6.83 6.13
C ALA A 66 -7.52 6.25 4.72
N LEU A 67 -8.53 5.40 4.48
CA LEU A 67 -8.84 4.92 3.13
C LEU A 67 -9.31 6.06 2.22
N LEU A 68 -10.13 7.01 2.71
CA LEU A 68 -10.52 8.20 1.95
C LEU A 68 -9.31 9.03 1.48
N ARG A 69 -8.25 9.13 2.31
CA ARG A 69 -7.00 9.79 1.92
C ARG A 69 -6.17 8.98 0.94
N LEU A 70 -6.15 7.66 1.09
CA LEU A 70 -5.40 6.78 0.19
C LEU A 70 -6.07 6.62 -1.18
N LEU A 71 -7.40 6.72 -1.22
CA LEU A 71 -8.27 6.47 -2.37
C LEU A 71 -9.14 7.73 -2.59
N PRO A 72 -8.53 8.85 -2.99
CA PRO A 72 -9.23 10.13 -3.08
C PRO A 72 -10.30 10.11 -4.18
N ASN A 73 -11.40 10.81 -3.91
CA ASN A 73 -12.47 10.96 -4.88
C ASN A 73 -12.05 11.90 -6.02
N ALA A 74 -12.19 11.45 -7.28
CA ALA A 74 -11.84 12.23 -8.46
C ALA A 74 -12.90 13.29 -8.83
N HIS A 75 -14.16 13.08 -8.39
CA HIS A 75 -15.30 13.95 -8.69
C HIS A 75 -15.97 14.36 -7.37
N LEU A 76 -15.82 15.64 -6.98
CA LEU A 76 -16.33 16.14 -5.69
C LEU A 76 -17.80 16.59 -5.74
N ASP A 77 -18.28 17.01 -6.91
CA ASP A 77 -19.61 17.61 -7.09
C ASP A 77 -20.57 16.72 -7.90
N ASP A 78 -20.16 15.49 -8.22
CA ASP A 78 -20.92 14.54 -9.03
C ASP A 78 -20.78 13.13 -8.45
N ASP A 79 -21.75 12.75 -7.62
CA ASP A 79 -21.76 11.47 -6.91
C ASP A 79 -21.87 10.26 -7.85
N GLU A 80 -22.55 10.41 -8.99
CA GLU A 80 -22.72 9.34 -9.98
C GLU A 80 -21.41 9.09 -10.71
N ALA A 81 -20.76 10.16 -11.20
CA ALA A 81 -19.43 10.07 -11.81
C ALA A 81 -18.38 9.57 -10.82
N ALA A 82 -18.47 9.98 -9.55
CA ALA A 82 -17.59 9.52 -8.48
C ALA A 82 -17.74 8.00 -8.23
N ALA A 83 -18.98 7.50 -8.21
CA ALA A 83 -19.27 6.09 -8.01
C ALA A 83 -18.75 5.21 -9.16
N GLU A 84 -18.95 5.62 -10.41
CA GLU A 84 -18.41 4.90 -11.57
C GLU A 84 -16.88 4.97 -11.62
N PHE A 85 -16.28 6.12 -11.29
CA PHE A 85 -14.82 6.23 -11.20
C PHE A 85 -14.24 5.25 -10.17
N ARG A 86 -14.83 5.17 -8.96
CA ARG A 86 -14.40 4.20 -7.93
C ARG A 86 -14.54 2.76 -8.41
N ARG A 87 -15.71 2.42 -8.97
CA ARG A 87 -16.00 1.09 -9.50
C ARG A 87 -14.92 0.60 -10.47
N TYR A 88 -14.38 1.49 -11.32
CA TYR A 88 -13.38 1.13 -12.32
C TYR A 88 -11.92 1.26 -11.86
N THR A 89 -11.62 2.11 -10.87
CA THR A 89 -10.22 2.47 -10.55
C THR A 89 -9.76 2.02 -9.18
N GLU A 90 -10.66 1.89 -8.20
CA GLU A 90 -10.28 1.71 -6.80
C GLU A 90 -9.52 0.40 -6.58
N GLY A 91 -9.97 -0.71 -7.20
CA GLY A 91 -9.29 -2.00 -7.14
C GLY A 91 -7.85 -1.91 -7.65
N THR A 92 -7.64 -1.32 -8.83
CA THR A 92 -6.28 -1.12 -9.37
C THR A 92 -5.41 -0.22 -8.48
N LEU A 93 -6.00 0.80 -7.85
CA LEU A 93 -5.28 1.67 -6.90
C LEU A 93 -4.88 0.91 -5.63
N ARG A 94 -5.77 0.06 -5.09
CA ARG A 94 -5.48 -0.80 -3.94
C ARG A 94 -4.38 -1.79 -4.29
N ASP A 95 -4.50 -2.50 -5.41
CA ASP A 95 -3.50 -3.45 -5.90
C ASP A 95 -2.13 -2.81 -6.05
N GLY A 96 -2.04 -1.62 -6.64
CA GLY A 96 -0.79 -0.89 -6.79
C GLY A 96 -0.14 -0.56 -5.44
N LYS A 97 -0.93 -0.13 -4.44
CA LYS A 97 -0.44 0.14 -3.08
C LYS A 97 -0.01 -1.13 -2.36
N VAL A 98 -0.77 -2.23 -2.50
CA VAL A 98 -0.41 -3.54 -1.93
C VAL A 98 0.86 -4.08 -2.58
N ALA A 99 1.05 -3.90 -3.88
CA ALA A 99 2.27 -4.29 -4.59
C ALA A 99 3.49 -3.49 -4.07
N ASP A 100 3.36 -2.18 -3.92
CA ASP A 100 4.41 -1.33 -3.34
C ASP A 100 4.77 -1.76 -1.90
N ALA A 101 3.76 -1.99 -1.06
CA ALA A 101 3.94 -2.48 0.31
C ALA A 101 4.60 -3.87 0.35
N SER A 102 4.23 -4.75 -0.58
CA SER A 102 4.83 -6.08 -0.70
C SER A 102 6.32 -6.01 -1.04
N VAL A 103 6.74 -5.05 -1.88
CA VAL A 103 8.17 -4.79 -2.17
C VAL A 103 8.92 -4.36 -0.92
N VAL A 104 8.33 -3.49 -0.09
CA VAL A 104 8.92 -3.09 1.19
C VAL A 104 9.09 -4.29 2.11
N LEU A 105 8.05 -5.11 2.28
CA LEU A 105 8.12 -6.32 3.10
C LEU A 105 9.17 -7.32 2.61
N ALA A 106 9.27 -7.53 1.29
CA ALA A 106 10.28 -8.40 0.71
C ALA A 106 11.71 -7.87 0.96
N SER A 107 11.90 -6.55 0.88
CA SER A 107 13.19 -5.90 1.19
C SER A 107 13.57 -6.05 2.66
N LEU A 108 12.57 -6.10 3.55
CA LEU A 108 12.72 -6.32 4.98
C LEU A 108 12.63 -7.80 5.39
N ALA A 109 12.50 -8.74 4.46
CA ALA A 109 12.38 -10.17 4.81
C ALA A 109 13.62 -10.77 5.52
N PRO A 110 14.87 -10.31 5.29
CA PRO A 110 16.06 -10.85 5.97
C PRO A 110 16.14 -10.62 7.50
N LEU A 111 15.02 -10.34 8.18
CA LEU A 111 14.91 -10.01 9.61
C LEU A 111 15.02 -11.23 10.57
N GLU A 112 15.38 -12.40 10.08
CA GLU A 112 15.34 -13.66 10.85
C GLU A 112 16.59 -13.92 11.70
N ASP A 113 17.67 -13.16 11.51
CA ASP A 113 18.89 -13.31 12.30
C ASP A 113 18.88 -12.34 13.51
N ASP A 114 18.53 -12.87 14.68
CA ASP A 114 18.51 -12.13 15.95
C ASP A 114 19.91 -11.71 16.44
N GLU A 115 21.00 -12.19 15.82
CA GLU A 115 22.37 -11.79 16.17
C GLU A 115 22.79 -10.45 15.54
N VAL A 116 22.02 -9.93 14.58
CA VAL A 116 22.36 -8.71 13.84
C VAL A 116 21.58 -7.50 14.37
N ASN A 117 22.29 -6.46 14.81
CA ASN A 117 21.67 -5.23 15.32
C ASN A 117 21.12 -4.32 14.22
N ASP A 118 21.71 -4.36 13.02
CA ASP A 118 21.41 -3.47 11.90
C ASP A 118 21.20 -4.27 10.61
N LEU A 119 20.10 -3.99 9.91
CA LEU A 119 19.77 -4.55 8.60
C LEU A 119 20.32 -3.64 7.49
N GLU A 120 21.08 -4.22 6.56
CA GLU A 120 21.65 -3.51 5.42
C GLU A 120 21.22 -4.15 4.09
N PHE A 121 20.79 -3.33 3.13
CA PHE A 121 20.43 -3.80 1.78
C PHE A 121 20.52 -2.68 0.75
N VAL A 122 20.50 -3.07 -0.53
CA VAL A 122 20.48 -2.13 -1.67
C VAL A 122 19.14 -2.25 -2.37
N LEU A 123 18.49 -1.11 -2.59
CA LEU A 123 17.29 -0.97 -3.38
C LEU A 123 17.64 -0.53 -4.80
N ASP A 124 17.15 -1.24 -5.81
CA ASP A 124 17.21 -0.77 -7.20
C ASP A 124 16.25 0.41 -7.45
N ALA A 125 16.34 1.01 -8.63
CA ALA A 125 15.54 2.19 -8.96
C ALA A 125 14.01 1.93 -8.93
N ALA A 126 13.54 0.72 -9.22
CA ALA A 126 12.13 0.37 -9.15
C ALA A 126 11.67 0.18 -7.70
N GLN A 127 12.48 -0.50 -6.89
CA GLN A 127 12.24 -0.70 -5.47
C GLN A 127 12.24 0.63 -4.70
N VAL A 128 13.16 1.54 -5.03
CA VAL A 128 13.17 2.90 -4.46
C VAL A 128 11.83 3.62 -4.70
N ARG A 129 11.26 3.52 -5.91
CA ARG A 129 9.95 4.14 -6.21
C ARG A 129 8.82 3.49 -5.43
N ALA A 130 8.82 2.17 -5.30
CA ALA A 130 7.84 1.45 -4.48
C ALA A 130 7.93 1.85 -3.00
N TRP A 131 9.14 1.92 -2.45
CA TRP A 131 9.39 2.39 -1.09
C TRP A 131 8.88 3.82 -0.86
N MET A 132 9.14 4.77 -1.77
CA MET A 132 8.63 6.14 -1.63
C MET A 132 7.11 6.20 -1.61
N ARG A 133 6.43 5.45 -2.49
CA ARG A 133 4.96 5.39 -2.53
C ARG A 133 4.39 4.73 -1.28
N CYS A 134 4.98 3.63 -0.82
CA CYS A 134 4.57 2.95 0.41
C CYS A 134 4.76 3.82 1.65
N LEU A 135 5.92 4.47 1.81
CA LEU A 135 6.18 5.38 2.93
C LEU A 135 5.23 6.58 2.92
N THR A 136 4.86 7.08 1.73
CA THR A 136 3.84 8.12 1.60
C THR A 136 2.47 7.61 2.05
N ALA A 137 2.07 6.39 1.67
CA ALA A 137 0.83 5.78 2.14
C ALA A 137 0.81 5.62 3.67
N LEU A 138 1.88 5.07 4.25
CA LEU A 138 2.03 4.96 5.70
C LEU A 138 1.94 6.31 6.40
N ARG A 139 2.58 7.35 5.86
CA ARG A 139 2.50 8.71 6.41
C ARG A 139 1.06 9.20 6.47
N LEU A 140 0.29 9.01 5.39
CA LEU A 140 -1.12 9.44 5.32
C LEU A 140 -1.98 8.66 6.32
N THR A 141 -1.81 7.34 6.41
CA THR A 141 -2.55 6.49 7.36
C THR A 141 -2.23 6.84 8.81
N LEU A 142 -0.95 7.05 9.13
CA LEU A 142 -0.53 7.42 10.49
C LEU A 142 -1.01 8.81 10.88
N ALA A 143 -0.98 9.78 9.97
CA ALA A 143 -1.49 11.12 10.23
C ALA A 143 -3.00 11.11 10.58
N GLU A 144 -3.78 10.21 9.98
CA GLU A 144 -5.19 10.07 10.35
C GLU A 144 -5.38 9.47 11.75
N ARG A 145 -4.57 8.47 12.10
CA ARG A 145 -4.71 7.74 13.37
C ARG A 145 -4.12 8.46 14.58
N LEU A 146 -3.14 9.34 14.35
CA LEU A 146 -2.38 10.02 15.42
C LEU A 146 -2.75 11.50 15.60
N GLY A 147 -3.43 12.13 14.63
CA GLY A 147 -3.84 13.55 14.68
C GLY A 147 -2.70 14.51 14.36
#